data_AF-A0A367LXN9-F1
#
_entry.id   AF-A0A367LXN9-F1
#
_cell.length_a   1.000
_cell.length_b   1.000
_cell.length_c   1.000
_cell.angle_alpha   90.00
_cell.angle_beta   90.00
_cell.angle_gamma   90.00
#
_symmetry.space_group_name_H-M   'P 1'
#
loop_
_entity.id
_entity.type
_entity.pdbx_description
1 polymer ?
#
loop_
_entity_poly.entity_id
_entity_poly.type
_entity_poly.pdbx_seq_one_letter_code
_entity_poly.pdbx_strand_id
1 'polypeptide(L)'
;RGSAKELGEWSAWILGGMLLVTLWQRFPYHLWRYVHKALALVYLVLAFHSVVLAPASYWSQPAGWLVAACALLGSACALLSLSGRIGRTRRHAGVVTAVERHGESLLEVTCRLQGDWSHRAGQFAFLTCDRLEGAHPFTIASADRG
;
A
#
# COMPACT_ATOMS: atom_id res chain seq x y z
N ARG A 1 -6.21 27.75 13.31
CA ARG A 1 -7.35 27.72 12.36
C ARG A 1 -6.95 28.20 10.96
N GLY A 2 -6.24 29.33 10.82
CA GLY A 2 -5.73 29.79 9.51
C GLY A 2 -4.83 28.78 8.80
N SER A 3 -3.78 28.30 9.48
CA SER A 3 -2.86 27.28 8.95
C SER A 3 -3.55 25.96 8.56
N ALA A 4 -4.49 25.50 9.37
CA ALA A 4 -5.26 24.29 9.07
C ALA A 4 -6.07 24.44 7.78
N LYS A 5 -6.74 25.59 7.56
CA LYS A 5 -7.54 25.85 6.37
C LYS A 5 -6.71 25.79 5.08
N GLU A 6 -5.55 26.44 5.09
CA GLU A 6 -4.62 26.47 3.96
C GLU A 6 -4.05 25.07 3.64
N LEU A 7 -3.64 24.33 4.67
CA LEU A 7 -3.17 22.94 4.51
C LEU A 7 -4.24 22.02 3.93
N GLY A 8 -5.51 22.26 4.28
CA GLY A 8 -6.65 21.50 3.74
C GLY A 8 -6.85 21.74 2.25
N GLU A 9 -6.75 23.00 1.81
CA GLU A 9 -6.88 23.37 0.41
C GLU A 9 -5.77 22.76 -0.44
N TRP A 10 -4.51 22.87 -0.02
CA TRP A 10 -3.39 22.22 -0.70
C TRP A 10 -3.57 20.70 -0.78
N SER A 11 -4.02 20.07 0.30
CA SER A 11 -4.30 18.64 0.32
C SER A 11 -5.35 18.23 -0.70
N ALA A 12 -6.40 19.05 -0.88
CA ALA A 12 -7.45 18.81 -1.86
C ALA A 12 -6.92 18.90 -3.31
N TRP A 13 -6.08 19.90 -3.61
CA TRP A 13 -5.45 20.02 -4.93
C TRP A 13 -4.49 18.87 -5.23
N ILE A 14 -3.69 18.46 -4.25
CA ILE A 14 -2.81 17.29 -4.38
C ILE A 14 -3.62 16.03 -4.67
N LEU A 15 -4.71 15.79 -3.92
CA LEU A 15 -5.63 14.67 -4.16
C LEU A 15 -6.18 14.69 -5.59
N GLY A 16 -6.63 15.85 -6.07
CA GLY A 16 -7.12 16.01 -7.44
C GLY A 16 -6.06 15.68 -8.48
N GLY A 17 -4.83 16.18 -8.31
CA GLY A 17 -3.70 15.85 -9.18
C GLY A 17 -3.36 14.35 -9.17
N MET A 18 -3.38 13.73 -8.00
CA MET A 18 -3.15 12.28 -7.87
C MET A 18 -4.23 11.45 -8.56
N LEU A 19 -5.50 11.88 -8.51
CA LEU A 19 -6.58 11.22 -9.25
C LEU A 19 -6.34 11.27 -10.76
N LEU A 20 -5.93 12.43 -11.30
CA LEU A 20 -5.59 12.58 -12.72
C LEU A 20 -4.45 11.64 -13.13
N VAL A 21 -3.38 11.57 -12.33
CA VAL A 21 -2.27 10.64 -12.59
C VAL A 21 -2.72 9.18 -12.51
N THR A 22 -3.58 8.83 -11.55
CA THR A 22 -4.13 7.47 -11.41
C THR A 22 -4.91 7.02 -12.65
N LEU A 23 -5.68 7.93 -13.24
CA LEU A 23 -6.46 7.67 -14.45
C LEU A 23 -5.60 7.68 -15.73
N TRP A 24 -4.40 8.25 -15.65
CA TRP A 24 -3.48 8.30 -16.78
C TRP A 24 -2.74 6.97 -16.95
N GLN A 25 -3.27 6.12 -17.82
CA GLN A 25 -2.76 4.76 -18.10
C GLN A 25 -1.30 4.65 -18.60
N ARG A 26 -0.66 5.74 -19.03
CA ARG A 26 0.73 5.74 -19.53
C ARG A 26 1.75 6.13 -18.47
N PHE A 27 1.31 6.51 -17.27
CA PHE A 27 2.24 6.93 -16.23
C PHE A 27 2.97 5.69 -15.66
N PRO A 28 4.30 5.69 -15.57
CA PRO A 28 5.06 4.50 -15.19
C PRO A 28 4.78 4.06 -13.75
N TYR A 29 4.45 2.78 -13.57
CA TYR A 29 4.06 2.22 -12.27
C TYR A 29 5.13 2.36 -11.18
N HIS A 30 6.39 2.17 -11.53
CA HIS A 30 7.50 2.24 -10.56
C HIS A 30 7.61 3.63 -9.91
N LEU A 31 7.38 4.73 -10.66
CA LEU A 31 7.30 6.07 -10.09
C LEU A 31 5.98 6.28 -9.33
N TRP A 32 4.87 5.83 -9.92
CA TRP A 32 3.54 5.99 -9.34
C TRP A 32 3.45 5.42 -7.94
N ARG A 33 4.05 4.26 -7.69
CA ARG A 33 4.06 3.62 -6.37
C ARG A 33 4.59 4.54 -5.27
N TYR A 34 5.65 5.29 -5.53
CA TYR A 34 6.23 6.21 -4.54
C TYR A 34 5.37 7.46 -4.35
N VAL A 35 4.87 8.03 -5.46
CA VAL A 35 3.96 9.19 -5.42
C VAL A 35 2.66 8.81 -4.69
N HIS A 36 2.08 7.66 -5.02
CA HIS A 36 0.89 7.13 -4.37
C HIS A 36 1.12 6.87 -2.87
N LYS A 37 2.31 6.39 -2.48
CA LYS A 37 2.66 6.23 -1.07
C LYS A 37 2.67 7.57 -0.31
N ALA A 38 3.01 8.68 -0.97
CA ALA A 38 2.94 10.02 -0.36
C ALA A 38 1.51 10.43 0.05
N LEU A 39 0.48 9.76 -0.49
CA LEU A 39 -0.90 9.99 -0.08
C LEU A 39 -1.15 9.70 1.40
N ALA A 40 -0.37 8.81 2.01
CA ALA A 40 -0.41 8.57 3.45
C ALA A 40 -0.06 9.84 4.25
N LEU A 41 0.85 10.68 3.75
CA LEU A 41 1.18 11.97 4.38
C LEU A 41 0.03 12.98 4.20
N VAL A 42 -0.53 13.06 2.99
CA VAL A 42 -1.70 13.91 2.70
C VAL A 42 -2.88 13.53 3.59
N TYR A 43 -3.12 12.24 3.78
CA TYR A 43 -4.14 11.72 4.69
C TYR A 43 -3.91 12.21 6.13
N LEU A 44 -2.69 12.16 6.66
CA LEU A 44 -2.39 12.63 8.03
C LEU A 44 -2.70 14.12 8.20
N VAL A 45 -2.36 14.93 7.19
CA VAL A 45 -2.69 16.37 7.17
C VAL A 45 -4.20 16.57 7.15
N LEU A 46 -4.93 15.81 6.33
CA LEU A 46 -6.39 15.88 6.25
C LEU A 46 -7.08 15.38 7.53
N ALA A 47 -6.56 14.34 8.17
CA ALA A 47 -7.06 13.83 9.44
C ALA A 47 -6.92 14.90 10.53
N PHE A 48 -5.74 15.51 10.65
CA PHE A 48 -5.50 16.63 11.55
C PHE A 48 -6.42 17.82 11.24
N HIS A 49 -6.50 18.23 9.98
CA HIS A 49 -7.39 19.30 9.52
C HIS A 49 -8.84 19.04 9.92
N SER A 50 -9.34 17.84 9.65
CA SER A 50 -10.73 17.43 9.90
C SER A 50 -11.05 17.49 11.40
N VAL A 51 -10.17 16.96 12.24
CA VAL A 51 -10.36 16.96 13.70
C VAL A 51 -10.31 18.39 14.26
N VAL A 52 -9.38 19.23 13.79
CA VAL A 52 -9.20 20.60 14.32
C VAL A 52 -10.31 21.56 13.87
N LEU A 53 -10.85 21.38 12.66
CA LEU A 53 -11.91 22.23 12.12
C LEU A 53 -13.33 21.69 12.37
N ALA A 54 -13.47 20.47 12.87
CA ALA A 54 -14.77 19.92 13.26
C ALA A 54 -15.49 20.85 14.25
N PRO A 55 -16.79 21.11 14.07
CA PRO A 55 -17.58 21.87 15.04
C PRO A 55 -17.52 21.24 16.43
N ALA A 56 -17.44 22.05 17.49
CA ALA A 56 -17.37 21.52 18.85
C ALA A 56 -18.56 20.60 19.20
N SER A 57 -19.73 20.88 18.64
CA SER A 57 -20.95 20.07 18.80
C SER A 57 -20.87 18.67 18.20
N TYR A 58 -19.95 18.39 17.28
CA TYR A 58 -19.76 17.04 16.75
C TYR A 58 -19.26 16.07 17.81
N TRP A 59 -18.44 16.55 18.76
CA TRP A 59 -17.80 15.69 19.76
C TRP A 59 -18.77 15.15 20.82
N SER A 60 -19.95 15.77 20.95
CA SER A 60 -21.05 15.25 21.76
C SER A 60 -21.97 14.30 20.99
N GLN A 61 -21.69 14.03 19.71
CA GLN A 61 -22.51 13.19 18.85
C GLN A 61 -21.76 11.90 18.46
N PRO A 62 -22.47 10.79 18.24
CA PRO A 62 -21.86 9.54 17.76
C PRO A 62 -21.07 9.71 16.45
N ALA A 63 -21.51 10.63 15.58
CA ALA A 63 -20.81 10.96 14.34
C ALA A 63 -19.39 11.49 14.59
N GLY A 64 -19.19 12.35 15.59
CA GLY A 64 -17.85 12.85 15.94
C GLY A 64 -16.94 11.73 16.45
N TRP A 65 -17.47 10.80 17.24
CA TRP A 65 -16.70 9.64 17.70
C TRP A 65 -16.29 8.72 16.56
N LEU A 66 -17.17 8.49 15.59
CA LEU A 66 -16.84 7.73 14.39
C LEU A 66 -15.72 8.42 13.59
N VAL A 67 -15.80 9.74 13.40
CA VAL A 67 -14.75 10.52 12.71
C VAL A 67 -13.41 10.42 13.46
N ALA A 68 -13.41 10.57 14.79
CA ALA A 68 -12.20 10.41 15.59
C ALA A 68 -11.61 9.00 15.45
N ALA A 69 -12.43 7.95 15.56
CA ALA A 69 -11.98 6.57 15.43
C ALA A 69 -11.38 6.29 14.05
N CYS A 70 -12.06 6.72 12.98
CA CYS A 70 -11.56 6.60 11.61
C CYS A 70 -10.24 7.36 11.41
N ALA A 71 -10.14 8.59 11.92
CA ALA A 71 -8.92 9.39 11.85
C ALA A 71 -7.75 8.71 12.58
N LEU A 72 -7.99 8.14 13.76
CA LEU A 72 -6.98 7.44 14.56
C LEU A 72 -6.51 6.16 13.87
N LEU A 73 -7.45 5.29 13.46
CA LEU A 73 -7.14 4.03 12.78
C LEU A 73 -6.43 4.28 11.44
N GLY A 74 -6.94 5.21 10.64
CA GLY A 74 -6.31 5.56 9.37
C GLY A 74 -4.94 6.18 9.57
N SER A 75 -4.72 6.98 10.63
CA SER A 75 -3.40 7.54 10.94
C SER A 75 -2.41 6.45 11.35
N ALA A 76 -2.83 5.47 12.14
CA ALA A 76 -2.02 4.30 12.46
C ALA A 76 -1.63 3.52 11.19
N CYS A 77 -2.59 3.25 10.31
CA CYS A 77 -2.35 2.61 9.01
C CYS A 77 -1.40 3.42 8.11
N ALA A 78 -1.55 4.75 8.07
CA ALA A 78 -0.68 5.65 7.31
C ALA A 78 0.76 5.57 7.82
N LEU A 79 0.99 5.60 9.14
CA LEU A 79 2.31 5.46 9.75
C LEU A 79 2.92 4.08 9.49
N LEU A 80 2.12 3.01 9.58
CA LEU A 80 2.55 1.65 9.25
C LEU A 80 2.97 1.53 7.77
N SER A 81 2.21 2.15 6.85
CA SER A 81 2.54 2.21 5.43
C SER A 81 3.82 3.00 5.17
N LEU A 82 3.93 4.22 5.72
CA LEU A 82 5.09 5.10 5.56
C LEU A 82 6.38 4.45 6.07
N SER A 83 6.32 3.80 7.25
CA SER A 83 7.46 3.09 7.84
C SER A 83 7.94 1.87 7.02
N GLY A 84 7.20 1.45 5.99
CA GLY A 84 7.60 0.33 5.12
C GLY A 84 7.62 -1.03 5.82
N ARG A 85 6.95 -1.15 6.98
CA ARG A 85 6.93 -2.35 7.81
C ARG A 85 5.94 -3.42 7.32
N ILE A 86 5.04 -3.07 6.40
CA ILE A 86 4.03 -3.97 5.85
C ILE A 86 4.72 -5.21 5.24
N GLY A 87 4.37 -6.39 5.78
CA GLY A 87 4.87 -7.68 5.32
C GLY A 87 6.37 -7.92 5.53
N ARG A 88 7.09 -7.07 6.27
CA ARG A 88 8.56 -7.17 6.41
C ARG A 88 9.03 -8.45 7.10
N THR A 89 8.25 -8.97 8.05
CA THR A 89 8.55 -10.20 8.80
C THR A 89 8.21 -11.48 8.04
N ARG A 90 7.48 -11.40 6.93
CA ARG A 90 7.05 -12.55 6.11
C ARG A 90 7.75 -12.55 4.75
N ARG A 91 9.04 -12.21 4.75
CA ARG A 91 9.89 -12.20 3.54
C ARG A 91 10.89 -13.31 3.64
N HIS A 92 10.99 -14.09 2.57
CA HIS A 92 11.95 -15.17 2.43
C HIS A 92 12.88 -14.86 1.27
N ALA A 93 14.18 -15.04 1.48
CA ALA A 93 15.13 -14.99 0.39
C ALA A 93 14.94 -16.22 -0.49
N GLY A 94 14.99 -16.04 -1.80
CA GLY A 94 14.85 -17.13 -2.77
C GLY A 94 15.83 -17.00 -3.91
N VAL A 95 16.20 -18.13 -4.50
CA VAL A 95 17.01 -18.20 -5.71
C VAL A 95 16.17 -18.85 -6.80
N VAL A 96 16.09 -18.20 -7.97
CA VAL A 96 15.45 -18.80 -9.15
C VAL A 96 16.30 -19.97 -9.62
N THR A 97 15.75 -21.17 -9.61
CA THR A 97 16.45 -22.40 -10.01
C THR A 97 16.09 -22.86 -11.41
N ALA A 98 14.90 -22.51 -11.90
CA ALA A 98 14.48 -22.79 -13.26
C ALA A 98 13.49 -21.73 -13.75
N VAL A 99 13.53 -21.47 -15.05
CA VAL A 99 12.59 -20.61 -15.78
C VAL A 99 12.19 -21.35 -17.05
N GLU A 100 10.92 -21.69 -17.16
CA GLU A 100 10.37 -22.43 -18.29
C GLU A 100 9.31 -21.60 -19.00
N ARG A 101 9.34 -21.60 -20.33
CA ARG A 101 8.36 -20.89 -21.15
C ARG A 101 7.42 -21.90 -21.78
N HIS A 102 6.13 -21.77 -21.48
CA HIS A 102 5.07 -22.62 -22.00
C HIS A 102 4.26 -21.83 -23.03
N GLY A 103 4.56 -22.03 -24.32
CA GLY A 103 3.97 -21.23 -25.40
C GLY A 103 4.42 -19.75 -25.35
N GLU A 104 3.59 -18.83 -25.82
CA GLU A 104 3.99 -17.42 -25.93
C GLU A 104 3.74 -16.59 -24.66
N SER A 105 2.75 -16.96 -23.85
CA SER A 105 2.21 -16.09 -22.79
C SER A 105 2.37 -16.63 -21.37
N LEU A 106 2.91 -17.84 -21.18
CA LEU A 106 3.09 -18.43 -19.85
C LEU A 106 4.58 -18.62 -19.54
N LEU A 107 4.99 -18.08 -18.39
CA LEU A 107 6.32 -18.25 -17.82
C LEU A 107 6.18 -18.93 -16.46
N GLU A 108 6.77 -20.10 -16.32
CA GLU A 108 6.90 -20.81 -15.05
C GLU A 108 8.25 -20.47 -14.44
N VAL A 109 8.24 -20.08 -13.15
CA VAL A 109 9.45 -19.72 -12.41
C VAL A 109 9.52 -20.57 -11.16
N THR A 110 10.49 -21.47 -11.11
CA THR A 110 10.75 -22.27 -9.92
C THR A 110 11.78 -21.56 -9.05
N CYS A 111 11.41 -21.28 -7.79
CA CYS A 111 12.28 -20.65 -6.81
C CYS A 111 12.57 -21.61 -5.66
N ARG A 112 13.84 -21.69 -5.24
CA ARG A 112 14.23 -22.32 -3.98
C ARG A 112 14.27 -21.25 -2.90
N LEU A 113 13.45 -21.40 -1.86
CA LEU A 113 13.35 -20.47 -0.74
C LEU A 113 14.29 -20.88 0.40
N GLN A 114 14.72 -19.91 1.20
CA GLN A 114 15.52 -20.11 2.41
C GLN A 114 14.65 -19.99 3.68
N GLY A 115 15.06 -20.70 4.73
CA GLY A 115 14.40 -20.69 6.04
C GLY A 115 13.11 -21.51 6.07
N ASP A 116 12.29 -21.28 7.10
CA ASP A 116 11.07 -22.07 7.37
C ASP A 116 9.88 -21.57 6.55
N TRP A 117 9.94 -21.74 5.22
CA TRP A 117 8.79 -21.47 4.35
C TRP A 117 7.78 -22.62 4.42
N SER A 118 6.50 -22.29 4.55
CA SER A 118 5.41 -23.24 4.33
C SER A 118 4.19 -22.50 3.80
N HIS A 119 3.33 -23.22 3.08
CA HIS A 119 2.12 -22.65 2.51
C HIS A 119 1.02 -23.70 2.38
N ARG A 120 -0.21 -23.22 2.19
CA ARG A 120 -1.39 -24.07 1.91
C ARG A 120 -1.77 -23.96 0.45
N ALA A 121 -2.31 -25.04 -0.10
CA ALA A 121 -2.88 -25.04 -1.44
C ALA A 121 -3.89 -23.90 -1.63
N GLY A 122 -3.81 -23.19 -2.76
CA GLY A 122 -4.63 -22.03 -3.07
C GLY A 122 -4.12 -20.69 -2.53
N GLN A 123 -3.00 -20.66 -1.78
CA GLN A 123 -2.37 -19.41 -1.40
C GLN A 123 -1.57 -18.78 -2.56
N PHE A 124 -1.29 -17.49 -2.41
CA PHE A 124 -0.43 -16.73 -3.31
C PHE A 124 0.73 -16.12 -2.52
N ALA A 125 1.82 -15.85 -3.23
CA ALA A 125 2.99 -15.16 -2.70
C ALA A 125 3.26 -13.89 -3.51
N PHE A 126 3.94 -12.93 -2.89
CA PHE A 126 4.45 -11.76 -3.61
C PHE A 126 5.91 -11.99 -4.01
N LEU A 127 6.20 -12.00 -5.31
CA LEU A 127 7.55 -12.12 -5.84
C LEU A 127 8.09 -10.73 -6.17
N THR A 128 9.33 -10.45 -5.78
CA THR A 128 10.06 -9.21 -6.15
C THR A 128 11.31 -9.59 -6.93
N CYS A 129 11.30 -9.40 -8.25
CA CYS A 129 12.47 -9.62 -9.10
C CYS A 129 13.33 -8.35 -9.23
N ASP A 130 12.67 -7.19 -9.33
CA ASP A 130 13.31 -5.88 -9.36
C ASP A 130 12.84 -5.05 -8.16
N ARG A 131 13.77 -4.40 -7.45
CA ARG A 131 13.47 -3.59 -6.26
C ARG A 131 12.68 -2.31 -6.58
N LEU A 132 12.91 -1.72 -7.75
CA LEU A 132 12.22 -0.53 -8.25
C LEU A 132 10.80 -0.86 -8.70
N GLU A 133 10.60 -2.01 -9.33
CA GLU A 133 9.27 -2.48 -9.75
C GLU A 133 8.42 -2.88 -8.54
N GLY A 134 9.00 -3.71 -7.66
CA GLY A 134 8.35 -4.15 -6.44
C GLY A 134 7.80 -5.55 -6.48
N ALA A 135 6.85 -5.79 -5.57
CA ALA A 135 6.35 -7.12 -5.29
C ALA A 135 5.02 -7.34 -6.02
N HIS A 136 4.93 -8.40 -6.83
CA HIS A 136 3.74 -8.78 -7.59
C HIS A 136 3.16 -10.10 -7.10
N PRO A 137 1.82 -10.21 -6.99
CA PRO A 137 1.18 -11.42 -6.49
C PRO A 137 1.14 -12.51 -7.56
N PHE A 138 1.52 -13.72 -7.18
CA PHE A 138 1.40 -14.93 -8.00
C PHE A 138 0.85 -16.08 -7.15
N THR A 139 -0.15 -16.79 -7.67
CA THR A 139 -0.64 -18.02 -7.04
C THR A 139 0.46 -19.08 -7.07
N ILE A 140 0.64 -19.79 -5.95
CA ILE A 140 1.65 -20.84 -5.86
C ILE A 140 1.11 -22.08 -6.58
N ALA A 141 1.76 -22.48 -7.67
CA ALA A 141 1.34 -23.63 -8.48
C ALA A 141 1.89 -24.97 -7.95
N SER A 142 2.96 -24.94 -7.15
CA SER A 142 3.59 -26.12 -6.57
C SER A 142 2.90 -26.57 -5.27
N ALA A 143 3.03 -27.86 -4.94
CA ALA A 143 2.69 -28.35 -3.60
C ALA A 143 3.72 -27.87 -2.55
N ASP A 144 3.28 -27.76 -1.30
CA ASP A 144 4.16 -27.46 -0.17
C ASP A 144 5.10 -28.64 0.09
N ARG A 145 6.41 -28.36 0.16
CA ARG A 145 7.44 -29.37 0.41
C ARG A 145 8.22 -29.12 1.69
N GLY A 146 7.79 -28.14 2.51
CA GLY A 146 8.57 -27.60 3.62
C GLY A 146 9.88 -27.00 3.11
#